data_AF-A0A943W5C8-F1
#
_entry.id   AF-A0A943W5C8-F1
#
_cell.length_a   1.000
_cell.length_b   1.000
_cell.length_c   1.000
_cell.angle_alpha   90.00
_cell.angle_beta   90.00
_cell.angle_gamma   90.00
#
_symmetry.space_group_name_H-M   'P 1'
#
loop_
_entity.id
_entity.type
_entity.pdbx_description
1 polymer ?
#
loop_
_entity_poly.entity_id
_entity_poly.type
_entity_poly.pdbx_seq_one_letter_code
_entity_poly.pdbx_strand_id
1 'polypeptide(L)'
;MTEENGLSCPLRFYNMLVHLRTGSLPAEENVAVKNIWQKDNLVFMDLYFYRSKKSQVIDSVYVKDIFDLSTEKFYASPELFIRDYCAFVSSQGCETESELPETPQFDFKHLEPIKDNLIILTFMAKCTADFNRIKNKAIRDYIFRCLPQTKALSDQYISSYLKDLNPNEDNFLTAVDNLKAKSPEEVEELIKEALKISASDGAVSYTERLWLAEIIQTLREYGIEPDIEF
;
A
#
# COMPACT_ATOMS: atom_id res chain seq x y z
N MET A 1 35.69 34.90 17.40
CA MET A 1 35.67 33.48 17.00
C MET A 1 34.22 33.08 16.93
N THR A 2 33.65 33.10 15.73
CA THR A 2 32.27 32.68 15.47
C THR A 2 32.34 31.26 14.93
N GLU A 3 31.77 30.34 15.67
CA GLU A 3 31.64 28.92 15.31
C GLU A 3 30.78 28.79 14.05
N GLU A 4 31.40 28.34 12.96
CA GLU A 4 30.68 27.78 11.81
C GLU A 4 30.14 26.41 12.22
N ASN A 5 28.93 26.39 12.79
CA ASN A 5 28.12 25.16 12.85
C ASN A 5 27.55 24.89 11.45
N GLY A 6 28.43 24.44 10.54
CA GLY A 6 28.02 23.77 9.33
C GLY A 6 27.40 22.43 9.71
N LEU A 7 26.07 22.35 9.68
CA LEU A 7 25.31 21.10 9.75
C LEU A 7 25.67 20.23 8.54
N SER A 8 26.78 19.52 8.63
CA SER A 8 27.15 18.45 7.71
C SER A 8 26.36 17.21 8.09
N CYS A 9 25.11 17.10 7.62
CA CYS A 9 24.41 15.83 7.67
C CYS A 9 25.26 14.77 6.93
N PRO A 10 25.62 13.64 7.56
CA PRO A 10 26.42 12.63 6.89
C PRO A 10 25.59 12.01 5.76
N LEU A 11 25.93 12.32 4.51
CA LEU A 11 25.52 11.47 3.39
C LEU A 11 26.10 10.09 3.67
N ARG A 12 25.26 9.09 3.96
CA ARG A 12 25.73 7.73 4.31
C ARG A 12 25.74 6.78 3.12
N PHE A 13 24.78 6.92 2.22
CA PHE A 13 24.60 6.00 1.09
C PHE A 13 24.99 6.64 -0.25
N TYR A 14 26.16 7.28 -0.29
CA TYR A 14 26.62 8.03 -1.46
C TYR A 14 27.63 7.28 -2.32
N ASN A 15 28.23 6.19 -1.83
CA ASN A 15 29.25 5.46 -2.56
C ASN A 15 28.85 3.98 -2.68
N MET A 16 27.87 3.72 -3.54
CA MET A 16 27.27 2.40 -3.72
C MET A 16 27.62 1.86 -5.11
N LEU A 17 27.95 0.57 -5.18
CA LEU A 17 28.04 -0.19 -6.43
C LEU A 17 26.79 -1.04 -6.56
N VAL A 18 26.02 -0.85 -7.63
CA VAL A 18 24.75 -1.54 -7.85
C VAL A 18 24.83 -2.37 -9.12
N HIS A 19 24.41 -3.63 -9.03
CA HIS A 19 24.23 -4.49 -10.19
C HIS A 19 22.78 -4.49 -10.64
N LEU A 20 22.53 -3.91 -11.82
CA LEU A 20 21.22 -3.81 -12.44
C LEU A 20 20.95 -5.00 -13.38
N ARG A 21 19.71 -5.48 -13.35
CA ARG A 21 19.18 -6.53 -14.23
C ARG A 21 18.67 -5.89 -15.52
N THR A 22 19.57 -5.58 -16.45
CA THR A 22 19.24 -5.02 -17.77
C THR A 22 19.47 -6.04 -18.89
N GLY A 23 18.41 -6.70 -19.36
CA GLY A 23 18.49 -7.61 -20.51
C GLY A 23 19.48 -8.78 -20.30
N SER A 24 20.32 -9.06 -21.29
CA SER A 24 21.22 -10.23 -21.32
C SER A 24 22.52 -10.07 -20.52
N LEU A 25 22.88 -8.87 -20.07
CA LEU A 25 24.11 -8.60 -19.32
C LEU A 25 23.82 -7.76 -18.07
N PRO A 26 24.27 -8.19 -16.88
CA PRO A 26 24.16 -7.36 -15.68
C PRO A 26 25.01 -6.10 -15.86
N ALA A 27 24.40 -4.93 -15.63
CA ALA A 27 25.09 -3.65 -15.69
C ALA A 27 25.55 -3.25 -14.28
N GLU A 28 26.85 -3.03 -14.13
CA GLU A 28 27.45 -2.52 -12.88
C GLU A 28 27.54 -0.99 -12.96
N GLU A 29 26.97 -0.30 -11.97
CA GLU A 29 26.95 1.16 -11.92
C GLU A 29 27.30 1.69 -10.53
N ASN A 30 28.07 2.78 -10.50
CA ASN A 30 28.39 3.52 -9.28
C ASN A 30 27.32 4.60 -9.06
N VAL A 31 26.67 4.55 -7.91
CA VAL A 31 25.52 5.38 -7.58
C VAL A 31 25.57 5.92 -6.15
N ALA A 32 24.86 7.02 -5.95
CA ALA A 32 24.39 7.44 -4.63
C ALA A 32 22.90 7.12 -4.51
N VAL A 33 22.49 6.56 -3.38
CA VAL A 33 21.09 6.37 -3.02
C VAL A 33 20.61 7.62 -2.32
N LYS A 34 19.69 8.33 -2.97
CA LYS A 34 19.12 9.59 -2.47
C LYS A 34 17.91 9.35 -1.59
N ASN A 35 17.02 8.49 -2.07
CA ASN A 35 15.81 8.15 -1.36
C ASN A 35 15.34 6.74 -1.73
N ILE A 36 14.62 6.11 -0.81
CA ILE A 36 13.93 4.85 -1.04
C ILE A 36 12.50 5.03 -0.53
N TRP A 37 11.52 4.68 -1.34
CA TRP A 37 10.12 4.67 -0.91
C TRP A 37 9.41 3.47 -1.50
N GLN A 38 8.33 3.08 -0.85
CA GLN A 38 7.49 1.98 -1.31
C GLN A 38 6.17 2.55 -1.82
N LYS A 39 5.72 2.05 -2.96
CA LYS A 39 4.41 2.37 -3.54
C LYS A 39 3.88 1.13 -4.24
N ASP A 40 2.64 0.75 -3.95
CA ASP A 40 1.94 -0.38 -4.60
C ASP A 40 2.72 -1.70 -4.54
N ASN A 41 3.28 -2.04 -3.36
CA ASN A 41 4.16 -3.19 -3.11
C ASN A 41 5.50 -3.21 -3.87
N LEU A 42 5.80 -2.18 -4.66
CA LEU A 42 7.09 -2.00 -5.31
C LEU A 42 7.94 -1.05 -4.47
N VAL A 43 9.22 -1.37 -4.34
CA VAL A 43 10.19 -0.48 -3.68
C VAL A 43 10.95 0.26 -4.76
N PHE A 44 10.83 1.58 -4.75
CA PHE A 44 11.51 2.48 -5.66
C PHE A 44 12.75 3.06 -5.00
N MET A 45 13.84 3.07 -5.75
CA MET A 45 15.12 3.63 -5.35
C MET A 45 15.44 4.82 -6.25
N ASP A 46 15.55 6.02 -5.68
CA ASP A 46 16.11 7.18 -6.39
C ASP A 46 17.64 7.10 -6.33
N LEU A 47 18.22 6.72 -7.45
CA LEU A 47 19.64 6.50 -7.64
C LEU A 47 20.22 7.62 -8.47
N TYR A 48 21.25 8.27 -7.95
CA TYR A 48 22.08 9.20 -8.70
C TYR A 48 23.28 8.48 -9.29
N PHE A 49 23.31 8.39 -10.61
CA PHE A 49 24.37 7.72 -11.37
C PHE A 49 25.53 8.67 -11.61
N TYR A 50 26.71 8.34 -11.07
CA TYR A 50 27.89 9.20 -11.21
C TYR A 50 28.40 9.28 -12.64
N ARG A 51 28.37 8.17 -13.38
CA ARG A 51 28.85 8.09 -14.77
C ARG A 51 28.03 9.00 -15.69
N SER A 52 26.70 8.95 -15.58
CA SER A 52 25.80 9.73 -16.45
C SER A 52 25.40 11.09 -15.87
N LYS A 53 25.74 11.35 -14.59
CA LYS A 53 25.35 12.54 -13.81
C LYS A 53 23.84 12.78 -13.80
N LYS A 54 23.04 11.72 -13.76
CA LYS A 54 21.57 11.77 -13.75
C LYS A 54 21.01 10.99 -12.57
N SER A 55 19.91 11.49 -12.02
CA SER A 55 19.10 10.73 -11.07
C SER A 55 18.04 9.94 -11.84
N GLN A 56 17.83 8.70 -11.46
CA GLN A 56 16.79 7.85 -12.03
C GLN A 56 16.13 7.06 -10.91
N VAL A 57 14.81 6.95 -11.01
CA VAL A 57 14.02 6.11 -10.12
C VAL A 57 13.94 4.72 -10.73
N ILE A 58 14.41 3.72 -10.00
CA ILE A 58 14.42 2.33 -10.44
C ILE A 58 13.68 1.49 -9.42
N ASP A 59 12.86 0.56 -9.90
CA ASP A 59 12.27 -0.46 -9.04
C ASP A 59 13.37 -1.42 -8.57
N SER A 60 13.43 -1.64 -7.25
CA SER A 60 14.34 -2.55 -6.56
C SER A 60 14.38 -3.96 -7.16
N VAL A 61 13.32 -4.43 -7.81
CA VAL A 61 13.28 -5.73 -8.50
C VAL A 61 14.33 -5.82 -9.62
N TYR A 62 14.70 -4.69 -10.21
CA TYR A 62 15.78 -4.61 -11.20
C TYR A 62 17.16 -4.53 -10.57
N VAL A 63 17.28 -4.46 -9.24
CA VAL A 63 18.55 -4.51 -8.53
C VAL A 63 18.83 -5.94 -8.10
N LYS A 64 19.98 -6.47 -8.51
CA LYS A 64 20.40 -7.81 -8.14
C LYS A 64 21.03 -7.83 -6.75
N ASP A 65 22.02 -6.97 -6.55
CA ASP A 65 22.80 -6.86 -5.32
C ASP A 65 23.41 -5.46 -5.25
N ILE A 66 23.84 -5.08 -4.05
CA ILE A 66 24.34 -3.74 -3.73
C ILE A 66 25.59 -3.90 -2.85
N PHE A 67 26.64 -3.15 -3.16
CA PHE A 67 27.84 -3.09 -2.35
C PHE A 67 28.08 -1.65 -1.88
N ASP A 68 28.12 -1.43 -0.57
CA ASP A 68 28.49 -0.16 0.01
C ASP A 68 30.02 -0.07 0.10
N LEU A 69 30.62 0.74 -0.76
CA LEU A 69 32.06 0.93 -0.82
C LEU A 69 32.60 1.78 0.35
N SER A 70 31.73 2.50 1.07
CA SER A 70 32.14 3.30 2.23
C SER A 70 32.32 2.45 3.48
N THR A 71 31.47 1.42 3.62
CA THR A 71 31.46 0.51 4.79
C THR A 71 31.96 -0.89 4.47
N GLU A 72 32.32 -1.14 3.20
CA GLU A 72 32.70 -2.46 2.66
C GLU A 72 31.63 -3.53 2.89
N LYS A 73 30.36 -3.12 3.05
CA LYS A 73 29.25 -4.01 3.34
C LYS A 73 28.58 -4.49 2.06
N PHE A 74 28.49 -5.82 1.93
CA PHE A 74 27.79 -6.48 0.83
C PHE A 74 26.36 -6.84 1.18
N TYR A 75 25.43 -6.43 0.32
CA TYR A 75 24.03 -6.77 0.37
C TYR A 75 23.71 -7.69 -0.81
N ALA A 76 23.54 -8.97 -0.51
CA ALA A 76 23.22 -10.00 -1.51
C ALA A 76 21.84 -9.82 -2.16
N SER A 77 21.00 -8.94 -1.61
CA SER A 77 19.70 -8.58 -2.15
C SER A 77 19.33 -7.14 -1.74
N PRO A 78 18.47 -6.45 -2.50
CA PRO A 78 18.06 -5.08 -2.19
C PRO A 78 17.32 -4.97 -0.86
N GLU A 79 16.59 -6.00 -0.41
CA GLU A 79 15.84 -5.98 0.86
C GLU A 79 16.74 -5.82 2.08
N LEU A 80 17.93 -6.43 2.05
CA LEU A 80 18.91 -6.30 3.12
C LEU A 80 19.45 -4.87 3.21
N PHE A 81 19.65 -4.22 2.07
CA PHE A 81 20.07 -2.83 2.00
C PHE A 81 18.96 -1.88 2.47
N ILE A 82 17.73 -2.11 2.02
CA ILE A 82 16.56 -1.29 2.40
C ILE A 82 16.36 -1.29 3.92
N ARG A 83 16.50 -2.45 4.59
CA ARG A 83 16.38 -2.53 6.05
C ARG A 83 17.40 -1.64 6.76
N ASP A 84 18.64 -1.65 6.31
CA ASP A 84 19.72 -0.82 6.85
C ASP A 84 19.54 0.67 6.53
N TYR A 85 19.03 0.97 5.33
CA TYR A 85 18.65 2.32 4.92
C TYR A 85 17.56 2.89 5.83
N CYS A 86 16.48 2.14 6.04
CA CYS A 86 15.38 2.53 6.93
C CYS A 86 15.91 2.75 8.35
N ALA A 87 16.68 1.81 8.91
CA ALA A 87 17.25 1.95 10.25
C ALA A 87 18.14 3.19 10.40
N PHE A 88 18.88 3.56 9.34
CA PHE A 88 19.66 4.80 9.33
C PHE A 88 18.78 6.05 9.31
N VAL A 89 17.78 6.10 8.43
CA VAL A 89 16.85 7.23 8.33
C VAL A 89 16.14 7.45 9.67
N SER A 90 15.65 6.38 10.32
CA SER A 90 15.09 6.39 11.67
C SER A 90 16.05 6.96 12.72
N SER A 91 17.35 6.69 12.59
CA SER A 91 18.37 7.15 13.54
C SER A 91 18.83 8.61 13.37
N GLN A 92 18.52 9.24 12.21
CA GLN A 92 19.03 10.56 11.83
C GLN A 92 18.06 11.72 12.12
N GLY A 93 16.82 11.46 12.53
CA GLY A 93 15.90 12.51 12.99
C GLY A 93 15.55 13.57 11.94
N CYS A 94 15.57 13.24 10.64
CA CYS A 94 15.16 14.14 9.57
C CYS A 94 13.85 13.63 8.96
N GLU A 95 12.79 14.41 9.18
CA GLU A 95 11.44 14.24 8.65
C GLU A 95 11.47 13.98 7.13
N THR A 96 11.42 12.72 6.75
CA THR A 96 10.77 12.31 5.49
C THR A 96 9.37 11.90 5.91
N GLU A 97 8.36 12.47 5.27
CA GLU A 97 6.96 12.12 5.54
C GLU A 97 6.80 10.59 5.61
N SER A 98 6.26 10.12 6.74
CA SER A 98 6.02 8.72 7.11
C SER A 98 7.22 7.94 7.67
N GLU A 99 7.73 8.35 8.83
CA GLU A 99 7.62 7.41 9.94
C GLU A 99 6.24 7.55 10.56
N LEU A 100 5.58 6.40 10.66
CA LEU A 100 4.54 6.16 11.62
C LEU A 100 4.90 6.86 12.93
N PRO A 101 4.07 7.76 13.48
CA PRO A 101 4.07 7.85 14.92
C PRO A 101 3.84 6.42 15.41
N GLU A 102 4.48 6.01 16.52
CA GLU A 102 3.98 4.88 17.33
C GLU A 102 2.47 4.86 17.14
N THR A 103 1.93 3.82 16.50
CA THR A 103 0.51 3.77 16.16
C THR A 103 -0.20 4.35 17.37
N PRO A 104 -0.88 5.50 17.26
CA PRO A 104 -1.84 5.83 18.29
C PRO A 104 -2.64 4.55 18.35
N GLN A 105 -2.70 3.90 19.51
CA GLN A 105 -3.55 2.74 19.70
C GLN A 105 -4.96 3.26 19.45
N PHE A 106 -5.31 3.26 18.17
CA PHE A 106 -6.54 3.80 17.68
C PHE A 106 -7.52 2.70 18.02
N ASP A 107 -8.35 2.99 19.00
CA ASP A 107 -9.42 2.10 19.36
C ASP A 107 -10.39 2.07 18.17
N PHE A 108 -10.24 1.05 17.31
CA PHE A 108 -11.05 0.88 16.09
C PHE A 108 -12.46 0.36 16.38
N LYS A 109 -12.90 0.35 17.64
CA LYS A 109 -14.26 0.04 18.08
C LYS A 109 -15.35 0.73 17.26
N HIS A 110 -15.06 1.93 16.75
CA HIS A 110 -16.01 2.68 15.94
C HIS A 110 -16.25 2.06 14.55
N LEU A 111 -15.26 1.36 13.97
CA LEU A 111 -15.34 0.72 12.65
C LEU A 111 -15.63 -0.77 12.73
N GLU A 112 -15.53 -1.36 13.92
CA GLU A 112 -15.82 -2.78 14.19
C GLU A 112 -17.19 -3.27 13.68
N PRO A 113 -18.29 -2.49 13.78
CA PRO A 113 -19.60 -2.89 13.26
C PRO A 113 -19.64 -3.09 11.73
N ILE A 114 -18.75 -2.41 11.00
CA ILE A 114 -18.64 -2.50 9.54
C ILE A 114 -17.36 -3.19 9.08
N LYS A 115 -16.61 -3.82 9.99
CA LYS A 115 -15.32 -4.45 9.69
C LYS A 115 -15.40 -5.43 8.54
N ASP A 116 -16.39 -6.31 8.54
CA ASP A 116 -16.58 -7.31 7.47
C ASP A 116 -16.88 -6.65 6.12
N ASN A 117 -17.65 -5.56 6.11
CA ASN A 117 -17.92 -4.78 4.90
C ASN A 117 -16.64 -4.13 4.37
N LEU A 118 -15.79 -3.62 5.27
CA LEU A 118 -14.52 -3.02 4.92
C LEU A 118 -13.51 -4.05 4.43
N ILE A 119 -13.54 -5.28 4.95
CA ILE A 119 -12.74 -6.41 4.44
C ILE A 119 -13.11 -6.69 2.99
N ILE A 120 -14.40 -6.81 2.68
CA ILE A 120 -14.90 -7.08 1.33
C ILE A 120 -14.53 -5.94 0.37
N LEU A 121 -14.84 -4.69 0.72
CA LEU A 121 -14.57 -3.54 -0.13
C LEU A 121 -13.07 -3.30 -0.35
N THR A 122 -12.25 -3.52 0.68
CA THR A 122 -10.79 -3.37 0.58
C THR A 122 -10.17 -4.50 -0.23
N PHE A 123 -10.68 -5.73 -0.12
CA PHE A 123 -10.26 -6.86 -0.95
C PHE A 123 -10.58 -6.60 -2.42
N MET A 124 -11.82 -6.20 -2.72
CA MET A 124 -12.24 -5.83 -4.08
C MET A 124 -11.39 -4.69 -4.66
N ALA A 125 -11.07 -3.68 -3.85
CA ALA A 125 -10.19 -2.59 -4.27
C ALA A 125 -8.73 -3.01 -4.54
N LYS A 126 -8.27 -4.12 -3.94
CA LYS A 126 -6.94 -4.70 -4.14
C LYS A 126 -6.88 -5.69 -5.30
N CYS A 127 -8.01 -6.14 -5.85
CA CYS A 127 -8.03 -7.05 -7.01
C CYS A 127 -7.43 -6.43 -8.29
N THR A 128 -7.30 -5.10 -8.34
CA THR A 128 -6.60 -4.38 -9.40
C THR A 128 -5.22 -3.92 -8.95
N ALA A 129 -4.24 -3.99 -9.86
CA ALA A 129 -2.85 -3.60 -9.62
C ALA A 129 -2.69 -2.13 -9.18
N ASP A 130 -3.68 -1.27 -9.45
CA ASP A 130 -3.70 0.13 -9.04
C ASP A 130 -4.71 0.33 -7.91
N PHE A 131 -4.25 0.40 -6.66
CA PHE A 131 -5.07 0.81 -5.51
C PHE A 131 -5.39 2.31 -5.63
N ASN A 132 -6.40 2.63 -6.43
CA ASN A 132 -6.60 3.97 -6.95
C ASN A 132 -7.08 4.94 -5.85
N ARG A 133 -6.65 6.21 -5.91
CA ARG A 133 -7.07 7.28 -4.98
C ARG A 133 -8.60 7.45 -4.96
N ILE A 134 -9.24 7.04 -6.05
CA ILE A 134 -10.69 6.98 -6.26
C ILE A 134 -11.35 5.85 -5.45
N LYS A 135 -10.78 4.64 -5.44
CA LYS A 135 -11.28 3.50 -4.66
C LYS A 135 -11.21 3.77 -3.17
N ASN A 136 -10.11 4.38 -2.70
CA ASN A 136 -10.00 4.85 -1.31
C ASN A 136 -11.08 5.88 -0.96
N LYS A 137 -11.38 6.80 -1.88
CA LYS A 137 -12.44 7.78 -1.67
C LYS A 137 -13.80 7.11 -1.60
N ALA A 138 -14.10 6.14 -2.48
CA ALA A 138 -15.35 5.39 -2.45
C ALA A 138 -15.55 4.62 -1.13
N ILE A 139 -14.51 3.93 -0.64
CA ILE A 139 -14.54 3.23 0.66
C ILE A 139 -14.76 4.22 1.81
N ARG A 140 -14.11 5.39 1.78
CA ARG A 140 -14.34 6.46 2.79
C ARG A 140 -15.76 7.01 2.74
N ASP A 141 -16.27 7.29 1.54
CA ASP A 141 -17.63 7.79 1.35
C ASP A 141 -18.68 6.76 1.82
N TYR A 142 -18.36 5.46 1.74
CA TYR A 142 -19.16 4.39 2.33
C TYR A 142 -19.10 4.39 3.87
N ILE A 143 -17.90 4.47 4.46
CA ILE A 143 -17.71 4.56 5.92
C ILE A 143 -18.50 5.73 6.50
N PHE A 144 -18.42 6.91 5.88
CA PHE A 144 -19.14 8.11 6.34
C PHE A 144 -20.67 8.02 6.19
N ARG A 145 -21.16 7.16 5.30
CA ARG A 145 -22.60 6.91 5.12
C ARG A 145 -23.11 5.93 6.16
N CYS A 146 -22.44 4.79 6.35
CA CYS A 146 -22.84 3.80 7.34
C CYS A 146 -22.61 4.28 8.78
N LEU A 147 -21.57 5.08 9.01
CA LEU A 147 -21.22 5.58 10.33
C LEU A 147 -20.99 7.10 10.29
N PRO A 148 -22.04 7.92 10.33
CA PRO A 148 -21.92 9.38 10.29
C PRO A 148 -21.03 9.94 11.40
N GLN A 149 -20.97 9.27 12.57
CA GLN A 149 -20.08 9.64 13.68
C GLN A 149 -18.58 9.59 13.33
N THR A 150 -18.21 8.86 12.27
CA THR A 150 -16.81 8.75 11.80
C THR A 150 -16.36 9.94 10.98
N LYS A 151 -17.26 10.86 10.57
CA LYS A 151 -16.88 12.10 9.85
C LYS A 151 -15.97 13.03 10.67
N ALA A 152 -15.98 12.90 11.99
CA ALA A 152 -15.09 13.63 12.89
C ALA A 152 -13.71 12.96 13.04
N LEU A 153 -13.54 11.73 12.55
CA LEU A 153 -12.25 11.02 12.56
C LEU A 153 -11.37 11.55 11.44
N SER A 154 -10.05 11.62 11.70
CA SER A 154 -9.11 12.14 10.72
C SER A 154 -9.01 11.21 9.50
N ASP A 155 -8.76 11.77 8.32
CA ASP A 155 -8.49 10.99 7.10
C ASP A 155 -7.32 10.01 7.31
N GLN A 156 -6.40 10.36 8.20
CA GLN A 156 -5.26 9.54 8.60
C GLN A 156 -5.69 8.32 9.43
N TYR A 157 -6.70 8.44 10.30
CA TYR A 157 -7.27 7.32 11.08
C TYR A 157 -7.85 6.25 10.16
N ILE A 158 -8.71 6.65 9.21
CA ILE A 158 -9.36 5.72 8.28
C ILE A 158 -8.33 5.11 7.34
N SER A 159 -7.35 5.90 6.87
CA SER A 159 -6.30 5.40 5.99
C SER A 159 -5.36 4.42 6.70
N SER A 160 -5.07 4.62 7.99
CA SER A 160 -4.31 3.67 8.80
C SER A 160 -5.07 2.36 8.94
N TYR A 161 -6.35 2.43 9.31
CA TYR A 161 -7.20 1.24 9.46
C TYR A 161 -7.27 0.40 8.18
N LEU A 162 -7.50 1.03 7.03
CA LEU A 162 -7.58 0.33 5.74
C LEU A 162 -6.23 -0.28 5.31
N LYS A 163 -5.11 0.37 5.67
CA LYS A 163 -3.77 -0.20 5.45
C LYS A 163 -3.51 -1.40 6.37
N ASP A 164 -3.89 -1.30 7.63
CA ASP A 164 -3.68 -2.36 8.64
C ASP A 164 -4.59 -3.58 8.39
N LEU A 165 -5.77 -3.38 7.78
CA LEU A 165 -6.74 -4.44 7.51
C LEU A 165 -6.18 -5.55 6.61
N ASN A 166 -5.32 -5.18 5.65
CA ASN A 166 -4.66 -6.02 4.65
C ASN A 166 -5.35 -7.38 4.37
N PRO A 167 -6.58 -7.38 3.84
CA PRO A 167 -7.37 -8.61 3.72
C PRO A 167 -6.76 -9.55 2.68
N ASN A 168 -6.81 -10.84 3.00
CA ASN A 168 -6.49 -11.97 2.12
C ASN A 168 -7.78 -12.71 1.72
N GLU A 169 -7.64 -13.76 0.92
CA GLU A 169 -8.77 -14.57 0.43
C GLU A 169 -9.60 -15.21 1.56
N ASP A 170 -8.94 -15.76 2.58
CA ASP A 170 -9.62 -16.37 3.74
C ASP A 170 -10.45 -15.35 4.53
N ASN A 171 -9.90 -14.15 4.74
CA ASN A 171 -10.61 -13.06 5.41
C ASN A 171 -11.81 -12.59 4.58
N PHE A 172 -11.67 -12.56 3.26
CA PHE A 172 -12.75 -12.21 2.34
C PHE A 172 -13.89 -13.23 2.42
N LEU A 173 -13.61 -14.52 2.27
CA LEU A 173 -14.63 -15.58 2.34
C LEU A 173 -15.36 -15.57 3.69
N THR A 174 -14.62 -15.41 4.79
CA THR A 174 -15.21 -15.31 6.13
C THR A 174 -16.12 -14.08 6.26
N ALA A 175 -15.71 -12.93 5.71
CA ALA A 175 -16.51 -11.71 5.75
C ALA A 175 -17.77 -11.83 4.88
N VAL A 176 -17.69 -12.48 3.72
CA VAL A 176 -18.85 -12.78 2.86
C VAL A 176 -19.82 -13.70 3.58
N ASP A 177 -19.32 -14.73 4.28
CA ASP A 177 -20.14 -15.62 5.10
C ASP A 177 -20.83 -14.92 6.27
N ASN A 178 -20.23 -13.86 6.82
CA ASN A 178 -20.84 -13.06 7.87
C ASN A 178 -21.94 -12.11 7.37
N LEU A 179 -22.04 -11.87 6.05
CA LEU A 179 -23.13 -11.06 5.48
C LEU A 179 -24.51 -11.66 5.73
N LYS A 180 -24.61 -12.98 5.96
CA LYS A 180 -25.88 -13.65 6.33
C LYS A 180 -26.52 -13.10 7.60
N ALA A 181 -25.74 -12.47 8.47
CA ALA A 181 -26.24 -11.88 9.71
C ALA A 181 -26.75 -10.43 9.53
N LYS A 182 -26.60 -9.85 8.33
CA LYS A 182 -26.99 -8.48 8.01
C LYS A 182 -28.32 -8.42 7.28
N SER A 183 -28.94 -7.24 7.24
CA SER A 183 -30.20 -7.07 6.52
C SER A 183 -29.95 -7.12 5.00
N PRO A 184 -30.92 -7.60 4.20
CA PRO A 184 -30.80 -7.62 2.74
C PRO A 184 -30.50 -6.23 2.14
N GLU A 185 -31.05 -5.18 2.74
CA GLU A 185 -30.86 -3.78 2.34
C GLU A 185 -29.40 -3.33 2.52
N GLU A 186 -28.77 -3.68 3.64
CA GLU A 186 -27.36 -3.37 3.92
C GLU A 186 -26.42 -4.13 2.97
N VAL A 187 -26.78 -5.38 2.66
CA VAL A 187 -26.04 -6.24 1.74
C VAL A 187 -26.14 -5.71 0.30
N GLU A 188 -27.32 -5.29 -0.14
CA GLU A 188 -27.51 -4.70 -1.46
C GLU A 188 -26.71 -3.40 -1.63
N GLU A 189 -26.71 -2.53 -0.61
CA GLU A 189 -25.90 -1.30 -0.62
C GLU A 189 -24.40 -1.62 -0.68
N LEU A 190 -23.94 -2.64 0.07
CA LEU A 190 -22.56 -3.11 0.04
C LEU A 190 -22.14 -3.58 -1.35
N ILE A 191 -22.96 -4.38 -2.03
CA ILE A 191 -22.63 -4.89 -3.37
C ILE A 191 -22.62 -3.75 -4.39
N LYS A 192 -23.57 -2.81 -4.31
CA LYS A 192 -23.58 -1.61 -5.16
C LYS A 192 -22.27 -0.82 -5.02
N GLU A 193 -21.75 -0.68 -3.81
CA GLU A 193 -20.47 -0.01 -3.57
C GLU A 193 -19.27 -0.86 -4.02
N ALA A 194 -19.30 -2.19 -3.84
CA ALA A 194 -18.28 -3.10 -4.38
C ALA A 194 -18.23 -3.04 -5.92
N LEU A 195 -19.38 -2.95 -6.57
CA LEU A 195 -19.49 -2.79 -8.02
C LEU A 195 -18.96 -1.42 -8.48
N LYS A 196 -19.29 -0.33 -7.78
CA LYS A 196 -18.72 1.01 -8.05
C LYS A 196 -17.20 1.03 -7.90
N ILE A 197 -16.66 0.38 -6.87
CA ILE A 197 -15.21 0.24 -6.67
C ILE A 197 -14.59 -0.53 -7.83
N SER A 198 -15.22 -1.62 -8.26
CA SER A 198 -14.72 -2.45 -9.36
C SER A 198 -14.81 -1.73 -10.72
N ALA A 199 -15.82 -0.88 -10.91
CA ALA A 199 -16.01 -0.09 -12.12
C ALA A 199 -15.25 1.25 -12.11
N SER A 200 -14.58 1.63 -11.02
CA SER A 200 -13.99 2.97 -10.86
C SER A 200 -12.85 3.24 -11.83
N ASP A 201 -12.19 2.19 -12.33
CA ASP A 201 -11.08 2.29 -13.29
C ASP A 201 -11.57 2.26 -14.76
N GLY A 202 -12.89 2.37 -14.97
CA GLY A 202 -13.53 2.45 -16.29
C GLY A 202 -13.84 1.10 -16.95
N ALA A 203 -13.31 -0.01 -16.41
CA ALA A 203 -13.67 -1.36 -16.83
C ALA A 203 -13.49 -2.35 -15.68
N VAL A 204 -14.45 -3.27 -15.50
CA VAL A 204 -14.34 -4.35 -14.52
C VAL A 204 -13.50 -5.49 -15.09
N SER A 205 -12.38 -5.80 -14.45
CA SER A 205 -11.49 -6.89 -14.85
C SER A 205 -12.17 -8.25 -14.73
N TYR A 206 -11.60 -9.28 -15.36
CA TYR A 206 -12.11 -10.66 -15.24
C TYR A 206 -12.02 -11.16 -13.78
N THR A 207 -10.94 -10.82 -13.08
CA THR A 207 -10.72 -11.21 -11.68
C THR A 207 -11.75 -10.56 -10.76
N GLU A 208 -12.04 -9.26 -10.91
CA GLU A 208 -13.09 -8.59 -10.13
C GLU A 208 -14.48 -9.19 -10.42
N ARG A 209 -14.77 -9.56 -11.67
CA ARG A 209 -16.01 -10.26 -12.03
C ARG A 209 -16.14 -11.62 -11.34
N LEU A 210 -15.04 -12.35 -11.20
CA LEU A 210 -15.03 -13.64 -10.50
C LEU A 210 -15.39 -13.46 -9.02
N TRP A 211 -14.76 -12.50 -8.34
CA TRP A 211 -15.03 -12.23 -6.92
C TRP A 211 -16.42 -11.62 -6.67
N LEU A 212 -16.90 -10.76 -7.57
CA LEU A 212 -18.29 -10.27 -7.52
C LEU A 212 -19.29 -11.42 -7.71
N ALA A 213 -19.02 -12.33 -8.64
CA ALA A 213 -19.85 -13.51 -8.85
C ALA A 213 -19.86 -14.41 -7.61
N GLU A 214 -18.72 -14.57 -6.94
CA GLU A 214 -18.63 -15.31 -5.67
C GLU A 214 -19.52 -14.68 -4.59
N ILE A 215 -19.41 -13.36 -4.38
CA ILE A 215 -20.28 -12.63 -3.42
C ILE A 215 -21.75 -12.87 -3.75
N ILE A 216 -22.15 -12.69 -5.01
CA ILE A 216 -23.55 -12.83 -5.44
C ILE A 216 -24.03 -14.28 -5.31
N GLN A 217 -23.18 -15.26 -5.64
CA GLN A 217 -23.50 -16.68 -5.54
C GLN A 217 -23.69 -17.09 -4.08
N THR A 218 -22.77 -16.71 -3.20
CA THR A 218 -22.88 -16.95 -1.76
C THR A 218 -24.15 -16.32 -1.18
N LEU A 219 -24.52 -15.11 -1.63
CA LEU A 219 -25.75 -14.46 -1.19
C LEU A 219 -27.04 -15.15 -1.69
N ARG A 220 -27.03 -15.64 -2.94
CA ARG A 220 -28.15 -16.45 -3.49
C ARG A 220 -28.32 -17.75 -2.74
N GLU A 221 -27.22 -18.41 -2.35
CA GLU A 221 -27.25 -19.62 -1.52
C GLU A 221 -27.88 -19.36 -0.15
N TYR A 222 -27.79 -18.11 0.33
CA TYR A 222 -28.45 -17.66 1.56
C TYR A 222 -29.87 -17.09 1.35
N GLY A 223 -30.41 -17.13 0.13
CA GLY A 223 -31.77 -16.67 -0.18
C GLY A 223 -31.90 -15.15 -0.30
N ILE A 224 -30.79 -14.43 -0.44
CA ILE A 224 -30.75 -13.00 -0.70
C ILE A 224 -30.52 -12.82 -2.20
N GLU A 225 -31.53 -12.34 -2.93
CA GLU A 225 -31.41 -11.98 -4.35
C GLU A 225 -31.20 -10.47 -4.47
N PRO A 226 -29.94 -10.00 -4.63
CA PRO A 226 -29.70 -8.60 -4.89
C PRO A 226 -30.11 -8.25 -6.32
N ASP A 227 -30.94 -7.21 -6.48
CA ASP A 227 -31.40 -6.71 -7.78
C ASP A 227 -30.27 -5.86 -8.41
N ILE A 228 -29.43 -6.52 -9.20
CA ILE A 228 -28.24 -5.91 -9.82
C ILE A 228 -28.31 -6.13 -11.33
N GLU A 229 -28.60 -5.06 -12.08
CA GLU A 229 -28.41 -5.03 -13.53
C GLU A 229 -26.94 -4.71 -13.85
N PHE A 230 -26.31 -5.56 -14.68
CA PHE A 230 -24.93 -5.41 -15.16
C PHE A 230 -24.84 -4.58 -16.44
#